data_AF-A0A2D7RS08-F1
#
_entry.id   AF-A0A2D7RS08-F1
#
_cell.length_a   1.000
_cell.length_b   1.000
_cell.length_c   1.000
_cell.angle_alpha   90.00
_cell.angle_beta   90.00
_cell.angle_gamma   90.00
#
_symmetry.space_group_name_H-M   'P 1'
#
loop_
_entity.id
_entity.type
_entity.pdbx_description
1 polymer ?
#
loop_
_entity_poly.entity_id
_entity_poly.type
_entity_poly.pdbx_seq_one_letter_code
_entity_poly.pdbx_strand_id
1 'polypeptide(L)'
;MSIFRPCIDLHDGLVKQIVGGKLTHNKAIVNHVSPHDAAHFAALYRDSGLQGGHIISLGENNREQVLSALKTFPGGLQYGGGVTAQNAGVYIEAGASHVIVTSYLFEQGSFSPARLEELVRAVGREHIVIDLSCRKTTAGWVVSTNRWQTLTEQIIDAESIKKLEANCNEFLIHSADVEGMQAGMDEQLIKLLGTICNLPTTYAGGGRSVKDLEKIQELSRGKIDLSIGSALDIFGGNGITLEQCIYWNQATKAT
;
A
#
# COMPACT_ATOMS: atom_id res chain seq x y z
N MET A 1 2.19 -14.24 -12.16
CA MET A 1 2.56 -13.01 -12.89
C MET A 1 2.11 -11.85 -12.03
N SER A 2 2.92 -10.79 -11.94
CA SER A 2 2.65 -9.58 -11.16
C SER A 2 1.42 -8.89 -11.72
N ILE A 3 0.56 -8.40 -10.84
CA ILE A 3 -0.65 -7.68 -11.21
C ILE A 3 -0.58 -6.22 -10.74
N PHE A 4 -1.40 -5.39 -11.37
CA PHE A 4 -1.75 -4.08 -10.87
C PHE A 4 -2.68 -4.20 -9.65
N ARG A 5 -2.39 -3.44 -8.60
CA ARG A 5 -3.21 -3.28 -7.39
C ARG A 5 -3.70 -1.83 -7.30
N PRO A 6 -5.01 -1.55 -7.28
CA PRO A 6 -5.49 -0.18 -7.23
C PRO A 6 -5.32 0.44 -5.83
N CYS A 7 -5.30 1.77 -5.75
CA CYS A 7 -5.24 2.48 -4.48
C CYS A 7 -6.22 3.66 -4.41
N ILE A 8 -6.64 4.03 -3.20
CA ILE A 8 -7.46 5.22 -2.90
C ILE A 8 -6.82 5.95 -1.72
N ASP A 9 -6.22 7.10 -1.98
CA ASP A 9 -5.64 7.94 -0.94
C ASP A 9 -6.66 8.99 -0.48
N LEU A 10 -6.88 9.08 0.83
CA LEU A 10 -7.84 9.99 1.45
C LEU A 10 -7.16 11.01 2.33
N HIS A 11 -7.55 12.28 2.22
CA HIS A 11 -7.13 13.34 3.12
C HIS A 11 -8.21 14.42 3.24
N ASP A 12 -8.64 14.72 4.46
CA ASP A 12 -9.78 15.59 4.79
C ASP A 12 -11.08 15.19 4.10
N GLY A 13 -11.40 13.89 4.08
CA GLY A 13 -12.66 13.38 3.52
C GLY A 13 -12.75 13.46 2.00
N LEU A 14 -11.61 13.65 1.32
CA LEU A 14 -11.53 13.77 -0.13
C LEU A 14 -10.50 12.79 -0.69
N VAL A 15 -10.77 12.24 -1.87
CA VAL A 15 -9.81 11.43 -2.62
C VAL A 15 -8.76 12.35 -3.22
N LYS A 16 -7.51 12.22 -2.76
CA LYS A 16 -6.41 13.11 -3.13
C LYS A 16 -5.16 12.32 -3.45
N GLN A 17 -4.46 12.72 -4.50
CA GLN A 17 -3.10 12.25 -4.75
C GLN A 17 -2.10 13.26 -4.19
N ILE A 18 -1.20 12.80 -3.31
CA ILE A 18 -0.21 13.63 -2.63
C ILE A 18 1.18 13.37 -3.22
N VAL A 19 2.01 14.41 -3.35
CA VAL A 19 3.43 14.22 -3.68
C VAL A 19 4.18 13.65 -2.46
N GLY A 20 4.75 12.45 -2.61
CA GLY A 20 5.62 11.84 -1.60
C GLY A 20 6.70 12.78 -1.07
N GLY A 21 6.99 12.69 0.24
CA GLY A 21 8.05 13.46 0.90
C GLY A 21 7.69 14.87 1.41
N LYS A 22 6.46 15.38 1.22
CA LYS A 22 6.06 16.72 1.69
C LYS A 22 4.74 16.75 2.48
N LEU A 23 4.60 15.87 3.47
CA LEU A 23 3.57 15.96 4.52
C LEU A 23 4.13 16.73 5.73
N THR A 24 4.14 18.06 5.67
CA THR A 24 4.38 18.88 6.89
C THR A 24 3.07 19.04 7.67
N HIS A 25 3.15 19.39 8.95
CA HIS A 25 2.04 19.31 9.93
C HIS A 25 0.69 19.89 9.48
N ASN A 26 0.60 20.75 8.45
CA ASN A 26 -0.66 21.28 7.90
C ASN A 26 -0.63 21.59 6.38
N LYS A 27 0.32 21.05 5.60
CA LYS A 27 0.37 21.28 4.14
C LYS A 27 0.83 20.04 3.40
N ALA A 28 -0.12 19.32 2.81
CA ALA A 28 0.15 18.38 1.72
C ALA A 28 0.24 19.17 0.41
N ILE A 29 1.26 18.93 -0.40
CA ILE A 29 1.22 19.36 -1.80
C ILE A 29 0.31 18.39 -2.53
N VAL A 30 -0.90 18.86 -2.82
CA VAL A 30 -1.93 18.10 -3.51
C VAL A 30 -1.66 18.20 -5.01
N ASN A 31 -1.48 17.04 -5.67
CA ASN A 31 -1.41 16.98 -7.14
C ASN A 31 -2.80 17.11 -7.75
N HIS A 32 -3.78 16.45 -7.14
CA HIS A 32 -5.13 16.36 -7.64
C HIS A 32 -6.10 16.10 -6.49
N VAL A 33 -7.26 16.78 -6.53
CA VAL A 33 -8.44 16.46 -5.72
C VAL A 33 -9.47 15.91 -6.69
N SER A 34 -9.91 14.68 -6.46
CA SER A 34 -10.94 14.10 -7.31
C SER A 34 -12.29 14.79 -7.08
N PRO A 35 -13.10 15.00 -8.13
CA PRO A 35 -14.50 15.38 -7.98
C PRO A 35 -15.37 14.22 -7.46
N HIS A 36 -14.85 13.00 -7.40
CA HIS A 36 -15.55 11.80 -6.98
C HIS A 36 -15.15 11.36 -5.56
N ASP A 37 -16.09 10.71 -4.87
CA ASP A 37 -15.89 10.19 -3.53
C ASP A 37 -15.22 8.80 -3.56
N ALA A 38 -14.87 8.27 -2.38
CA ALA A 38 -14.18 6.99 -2.28
C ALA A 38 -15.05 5.80 -2.73
N ALA A 39 -16.37 5.90 -2.55
CA ALA A 39 -17.32 4.88 -2.97
C ALA A 39 -17.39 4.76 -4.50
N HIS A 40 -17.30 5.86 -5.23
CA HIS A 40 -17.19 5.86 -6.68
C HIS A 40 -16.01 5.00 -7.16
N PHE A 41 -14.81 5.21 -6.60
CA PHE A 41 -13.63 4.43 -6.96
C PHE A 41 -13.72 2.97 -6.52
N ALA A 42 -14.29 2.70 -5.34
CA ALA A 42 -14.53 1.34 -4.88
C ALA A 42 -15.49 0.59 -5.81
N ALA A 43 -16.57 1.23 -6.27
CA ALA A 43 -17.48 0.66 -7.26
C ALA A 43 -16.79 0.40 -8.59
N LEU A 44 -15.98 1.36 -9.07
CA LEU A 44 -15.21 1.22 -10.30
C LEU A 44 -14.27 0.01 -10.25
N TYR A 45 -13.55 -0.17 -9.13
CA TYR A 45 -12.67 -1.32 -8.94
C TYR A 45 -13.43 -2.63 -8.80
N ARG A 46 -14.57 -2.64 -8.11
CA ARG A 46 -15.46 -3.80 -8.01
C ARG A 46 -15.94 -4.25 -9.38
N ASP A 47 -16.49 -3.32 -10.16
CA ASP A 47 -17.08 -3.59 -11.46
C ASP A 47 -16.00 -4.03 -12.48
N SER A 48 -14.75 -3.66 -12.24
CA SER A 48 -13.57 -4.10 -13.00
C SER A 48 -12.92 -5.38 -12.46
N GLY A 49 -13.41 -5.95 -11.36
CA GLY A 49 -12.87 -7.17 -10.74
C GLY A 49 -11.46 -7.02 -10.15
N LEU A 50 -11.08 -5.80 -9.74
CA LEU A 50 -9.77 -5.48 -9.18
C LEU A 50 -9.76 -5.65 -7.65
N GLN A 51 -9.26 -6.78 -7.17
CA GLN A 51 -9.23 -7.12 -5.74
C GLN A 51 -7.89 -6.80 -5.06
N GLY A 52 -7.96 -6.60 -3.74
CA GLY A 52 -6.83 -6.32 -2.85
C GLY A 52 -6.12 -5.00 -3.17
N GLY A 53 -6.86 -4.05 -3.72
CA GLY A 53 -6.46 -2.65 -3.68
C GLY A 53 -6.55 -2.09 -2.26
N HIS A 54 -5.89 -0.97 -2.00
CA HIS A 54 -5.80 -0.39 -0.67
C HIS A 54 -6.36 1.03 -0.59
N ILE A 55 -7.06 1.32 0.50
CA ILE A 55 -7.44 2.66 0.92
C ILE A 55 -6.43 3.13 1.97
N ILE A 56 -5.77 4.27 1.77
CA ILE A 56 -4.86 4.87 2.75
C ILE A 56 -5.46 6.18 3.27
N SER A 57 -5.83 6.19 4.54
CA SER A 57 -6.29 7.40 5.24
C SER A 57 -5.10 8.20 5.77
N LEU A 58 -4.86 9.36 5.16
CA LEU A 58 -3.83 10.32 5.53
C LEU A 58 -4.48 11.47 6.30
N GLY A 59 -4.26 11.50 7.63
CA GLY A 59 -4.83 12.53 8.51
C GLY A 59 -6.24 12.20 9.00
N GLU A 60 -6.96 13.25 9.40
CA GLU A 60 -8.28 13.17 10.04
C GLU A 60 -9.42 13.27 9.02
N ASN A 61 -10.67 13.15 9.50
CA ASN A 61 -11.90 13.38 8.72
C ASN A 61 -12.14 12.45 7.53
N ASN A 62 -11.42 11.32 7.43
CA ASN A 62 -11.58 10.36 6.33
C ASN A 62 -12.58 9.22 6.63
N ARG A 63 -13.03 9.08 7.88
CA ARG A 63 -13.77 7.89 8.34
C ARG A 63 -15.03 7.59 7.52
N GLU A 64 -15.83 8.61 7.22
CA GLU A 64 -17.07 8.42 6.44
C GLU A 64 -16.77 7.88 5.03
N GLN A 65 -15.78 8.46 4.36
CA GLN A 65 -15.33 8.01 3.04
C GLN A 65 -14.80 6.58 3.06
N VAL A 66 -13.99 6.24 4.06
CA VAL A 66 -13.46 4.88 4.24
C VAL A 66 -14.61 3.88 4.38
N LEU A 67 -15.54 4.11 5.30
CA LEU A 67 -16.65 3.18 5.53
C LEU A 67 -17.55 3.06 4.29
N SER A 68 -17.76 4.17 3.57
CA SER A 68 -18.54 4.18 2.32
C SER A 68 -17.88 3.33 1.23
N ALA A 69 -16.56 3.45 1.04
CA ALA A 69 -15.80 2.65 0.09
C ALA A 69 -15.79 1.16 0.44
N LEU A 70 -15.52 0.81 1.71
CA LEU A 70 -15.50 -0.57 2.18
C LEU A 70 -16.87 -1.26 2.03
N LYS A 71 -17.96 -0.55 2.36
CA LYS A 71 -19.32 -1.06 2.16
C LYS A 71 -19.67 -1.24 0.68
N THR A 72 -19.10 -0.42 -0.20
CA THR A 72 -19.35 -0.47 -1.64
C THR A 72 -18.68 -1.68 -2.30
N PHE A 73 -17.52 -2.11 -1.79
CA PHE A 73 -16.82 -3.31 -2.24
C PHE A 73 -16.37 -4.19 -1.06
N PRO A 74 -17.31 -4.88 -0.38
CA PRO A 74 -16.99 -5.74 0.75
C PRO A 74 -16.03 -6.86 0.35
N GLY A 75 -14.95 -7.04 1.12
CA GLY A 75 -13.88 -8.00 0.85
C GLY A 75 -12.99 -7.64 -0.35
N GLY A 76 -13.24 -6.52 -1.03
CA GLY A 76 -12.48 -6.13 -2.23
C GLY A 76 -11.27 -5.25 -1.94
N LEU A 77 -11.35 -4.43 -0.89
CA LEU A 77 -10.32 -3.44 -0.55
C LEU A 77 -9.69 -3.71 0.82
N GLN A 78 -8.46 -3.23 0.99
CA GLN A 78 -7.71 -3.20 2.25
C GLN A 78 -7.77 -1.79 2.83
N TYR A 79 -7.57 -1.63 4.15
CA TYR A 79 -7.60 -0.32 4.79
C TYR A 79 -6.36 -0.04 5.64
N GLY A 80 -5.67 1.06 5.37
CA GLY A 80 -4.57 1.60 6.16
C GLY A 80 -4.80 3.02 6.64
N GLY A 81 -4.15 3.39 7.75
CA GLY A 81 -4.23 4.72 8.35
C GLY A 81 -4.69 4.68 9.81
N GLY A 82 -3.72 4.74 10.73
CA GLY A 82 -3.99 4.74 12.17
C GLY A 82 -4.57 3.42 12.71
N VAL A 83 -4.31 2.30 12.04
CA VAL A 83 -4.74 0.96 12.48
C VAL A 83 -4.00 0.57 13.76
N THR A 84 -4.76 0.06 14.73
CA THR A 84 -4.32 -0.47 16.02
C THR A 84 -5.13 -1.72 16.35
N ALA A 85 -4.69 -2.54 17.32
CA ALA A 85 -5.48 -3.70 17.74
C ALA A 85 -6.89 -3.31 18.25
N GLN A 86 -7.05 -2.11 18.80
CA GLN A 86 -8.32 -1.63 19.36
C GLN A 86 -9.35 -1.25 18.29
N ASN A 87 -8.90 -0.82 17.10
CA ASN A 87 -9.79 -0.33 16.04
C ASN A 87 -9.83 -1.21 14.79
N ALA A 88 -8.92 -2.18 14.64
CA ALA A 88 -8.81 -3.00 13.45
C ALA A 88 -10.12 -3.74 13.11
N GLY A 89 -10.77 -4.34 14.12
CA GLY A 89 -12.03 -5.07 13.94
C GLY A 89 -13.14 -4.23 13.30
N VAL A 90 -13.20 -2.93 13.62
CA VAL A 90 -14.20 -2.00 13.07
C VAL A 90 -14.11 -1.91 11.54
N TYR A 91 -12.91 -1.97 10.97
CA TYR A 91 -12.71 -1.87 9.52
C TYR A 91 -12.93 -3.22 8.82
N ILE A 92 -12.57 -4.33 9.47
CA ILE A 92 -12.90 -5.68 8.98
C ILE A 92 -14.43 -5.85 8.91
N GLU A 93 -15.15 -5.50 9.98
CA GLU A 93 -16.62 -5.53 10.03
C GLU A 93 -17.26 -4.59 8.99
N ALA A 94 -16.63 -3.47 8.68
CA ALA A 94 -17.09 -2.54 7.65
C ALA A 94 -16.90 -3.05 6.20
N GLY A 95 -16.18 -4.16 6.01
CA GLY A 95 -15.97 -4.79 4.71
C GLY A 95 -14.53 -4.74 4.20
N ALA A 96 -13.55 -4.31 4.98
CA ALA A 96 -12.15 -4.47 4.59
C ALA A 96 -11.77 -5.95 4.54
N SER A 97 -11.10 -6.36 3.46
CA SER A 97 -10.47 -7.68 3.37
C SER A 97 -9.34 -7.83 4.39
N HIS A 98 -8.57 -6.76 4.58
CA HIS A 98 -7.44 -6.70 5.49
C HIS A 98 -7.32 -5.29 6.07
N VAL A 99 -6.71 -5.20 7.24
CA VAL A 99 -6.16 -3.96 7.76
C VAL A 99 -4.66 -3.88 7.48
N ILE A 100 -4.21 -2.70 7.10
CA ILE A 100 -2.81 -2.37 6.80
C ILE A 100 -2.24 -1.65 8.01
N VAL A 101 -1.27 -2.26 8.67
CA VAL A 101 -0.64 -1.74 9.87
C VAL A 101 0.76 -1.20 9.57
N THR A 102 1.04 0.00 10.06
CA THR A 102 2.30 0.73 9.84
C THR A 102 3.01 1.00 11.16
N SER A 103 2.97 2.25 11.65
CA SER A 103 3.71 2.73 12.81
C SER A 103 3.27 2.10 14.14
N TYR A 104 2.06 1.54 14.22
CA TYR A 104 1.62 0.83 15.42
C TYR A 104 2.56 -0.34 15.77
N LEU A 105 3.21 -0.99 14.80
CA LEU A 105 4.15 -2.07 15.06
C LEU A 105 5.49 -1.63 15.67
N PHE A 106 5.71 -0.33 15.85
CA PHE A 106 6.98 0.21 16.32
C PHE A 106 6.81 1.02 17.60
N GLU A 107 7.73 0.81 18.53
CA GLU A 107 7.81 1.51 19.82
C GLU A 107 9.24 2.02 19.99
N GLN A 108 9.38 3.35 20.13
CA GLN A 108 10.69 4.00 20.31
C GLN A 108 11.73 3.65 19.23
N GLY A 109 11.28 3.31 18.01
CA GLY A 109 12.15 2.95 16.89
C GLY A 109 12.46 1.45 16.77
N SER A 110 12.00 0.61 17.71
CA SER A 110 12.14 -0.84 17.66
C SER A 110 10.81 -1.50 17.32
N PHE A 111 10.86 -2.63 16.61
CA PHE A 111 9.69 -3.44 16.30
C PHE A 111 9.14 -4.06 17.60
N SER A 112 7.80 -4.07 17.75
CA SER A 112 7.10 -4.60 18.92
C SER A 112 6.33 -5.88 18.57
N PRO A 113 6.89 -7.07 18.87
CA PRO A 113 6.19 -8.34 18.69
C PRO A 113 4.86 -8.40 19.47
N ALA A 114 4.82 -7.81 20.67
CA ALA A 114 3.62 -7.80 21.51
C ALA A 114 2.44 -7.10 20.82
N ARG A 115 2.68 -5.96 20.15
CA ARG A 115 1.63 -5.25 19.39
C ARG A 115 1.17 -6.03 18.17
N LEU A 116 2.07 -6.75 17.50
CA LEU A 116 1.68 -7.63 16.41
C LEU A 116 0.81 -8.79 16.91
N GLU A 117 1.17 -9.41 18.03
CA GLU A 117 0.35 -10.46 18.66
C GLU A 117 -1.04 -9.94 19.08
N GLU A 118 -1.12 -8.73 19.64
CA GLU A 118 -2.40 -8.08 19.95
C GLU A 118 -3.27 -7.91 18.70
N LEU A 119 -2.68 -7.48 17.59
CA LEU A 119 -3.41 -7.31 16.33
C LEU A 119 -3.87 -8.66 15.77
N VAL A 120 -3.01 -9.68 15.78
CA VAL A 120 -3.36 -11.06 15.37
C VAL A 120 -4.50 -11.60 16.23
N ARG A 121 -4.50 -11.37 17.55
CA ARG A 121 -5.61 -11.75 18.42
C ARG A 121 -6.91 -11.01 18.10
N ALA A 122 -6.83 -9.75 17.68
CA ALA A 122 -7.99 -8.92 17.41
C ALA A 122 -8.69 -9.28 16.09
N VAL A 123 -7.93 -9.58 15.03
CA VAL A 123 -8.50 -9.76 13.69
C VAL A 123 -8.04 -11.00 12.94
N GLY A 124 -7.14 -11.81 13.47
CA GLY A 124 -6.55 -12.95 12.75
C GLY A 124 -5.46 -12.53 11.76
N ARG A 125 -4.46 -13.39 11.56
CA ARG A 125 -3.31 -13.07 10.68
C ARG A 125 -3.70 -12.95 9.21
N GLU A 126 -4.74 -13.68 8.80
CA GLU A 126 -5.33 -13.69 7.46
C GLU A 126 -5.93 -12.34 7.05
N HIS A 127 -6.15 -11.45 8.02
CA HIS A 127 -6.69 -10.10 7.82
C HIS A 127 -5.64 -9.00 8.01
N ILE A 128 -4.35 -9.33 8.11
CA ILE A 128 -3.27 -8.37 8.37
C ILE A 128 -2.37 -8.21 7.15
N VAL A 129 -2.22 -6.97 6.71
CA VAL A 129 -1.13 -6.53 5.82
C VAL A 129 -0.14 -5.71 6.64
N ILE A 130 1.14 -6.05 6.58
CA ILE A 130 2.19 -5.25 7.21
C ILE A 130 2.75 -4.28 6.17
N ASP A 131 2.65 -2.99 6.45
CA ASP A 131 3.21 -1.94 5.60
C ASP A 131 4.59 -1.48 6.11
N LEU A 132 5.60 -1.73 5.28
CA LEU A 132 6.99 -1.41 5.52
C LEU A 132 7.45 -0.27 4.60
N SER A 133 7.35 0.94 5.13
CA SER A 133 8.01 2.09 4.53
C SER A 133 9.50 2.06 4.79
N CYS A 134 10.34 2.09 3.76
CA CYS A 134 11.79 1.99 3.93
C CYS A 134 12.57 3.10 3.22
N ARG A 135 13.81 3.30 3.67
CA ARG A 135 14.80 4.18 3.05
C ARG A 135 16.09 3.42 2.79
N LYS A 136 16.77 3.77 1.71
CA LYS A 136 18.07 3.22 1.38
C LYS A 136 19.15 3.88 2.24
N THR A 137 19.95 3.05 2.89
CA THR A 137 21.08 3.43 3.72
C THR A 137 22.33 2.69 3.26
N THR A 138 23.47 2.95 3.89
CA THR A 138 24.70 2.17 3.68
C THR A 138 24.55 0.71 4.11
N ALA A 139 23.61 0.39 5.00
CA ALA A 139 23.31 -0.96 5.48
C ALA A 139 22.23 -1.69 4.65
N GLY A 140 21.72 -1.07 3.58
CA GLY A 140 20.57 -1.58 2.80
C GLY A 140 19.30 -0.78 3.09
N TRP A 141 18.13 -1.40 2.92
CA TRP A 141 16.84 -0.74 3.16
C TRP A 141 16.43 -0.88 4.63
N VAL A 142 16.20 0.26 5.28
CA VAL A 142 15.82 0.33 6.69
C VAL A 142 14.42 0.90 6.80
N VAL A 143 13.57 0.26 7.59
CA VAL A 143 12.20 0.73 7.83
C VAL A 143 12.24 2.09 8.51
N SER A 144 11.39 2.99 8.04
CA SER A 144 11.24 4.34 8.54
C SER A 144 9.80 4.60 8.96
N THR A 145 9.63 5.34 10.04
CA THR A 145 8.33 5.71 10.61
C THR A 145 8.24 7.24 10.74
N ASN A 146 7.11 7.73 11.28
CA ASN A 146 6.87 9.18 11.48
C ASN A 146 7.05 9.99 10.19
N ARG A 147 6.34 9.62 9.12
CA ARG A 147 6.47 10.28 7.81
C ARG A 147 7.92 10.27 7.30
N TRP A 148 8.59 9.12 7.43
CA TRP A 148 9.96 8.88 7.00
C TRP A 148 11.04 9.67 7.74
N GLN A 149 10.70 10.28 8.89
CA GLN A 149 11.62 11.11 9.68
C GLN A 149 12.43 10.29 10.69
N THR A 150 11.97 9.10 11.06
CA THR A 150 12.62 8.25 12.06
C THR A 150 12.99 6.92 11.44
N LEU A 151 14.30 6.65 11.28
CA LEU A 151 14.77 5.31 10.95
C LEU A 151 14.60 4.39 12.17
N THR A 152 14.17 3.17 11.91
CA THR A 152 14.05 2.10 12.91
C THR A 152 15.30 1.22 12.87
N GLU A 153 15.38 0.24 13.78
CA GLU A 153 16.41 -0.81 13.74
C GLU A 153 16.07 -1.93 12.74
N GLN A 154 14.88 -1.89 12.12
CA GLN A 154 14.38 -2.95 11.28
C GLN A 154 14.92 -2.83 9.84
N ILE A 155 15.85 -3.71 9.47
CA ILE A 155 16.34 -3.86 8.10
C ILE A 155 15.38 -4.74 7.29
N ILE A 156 15.23 -4.47 5.99
CA ILE A 156 14.53 -5.34 5.03
C ILE A 156 15.52 -6.37 4.50
N ASP A 157 15.45 -7.60 5.02
CA ASP A 157 16.24 -8.74 4.59
C ASP A 157 15.45 -10.05 4.74
N ALA A 158 16.06 -11.18 4.37
CA ALA A 158 15.40 -12.47 4.40
C ALA A 158 14.99 -12.92 5.81
N GLU A 159 15.77 -12.56 6.84
CA GLU A 159 15.48 -12.96 8.21
C GLU A 159 14.31 -12.16 8.77
N SER A 160 14.31 -10.84 8.56
CA SER A 160 13.25 -9.96 9.03
C SER A 160 11.91 -10.24 8.37
N ILE A 161 11.90 -10.37 7.03
CA ILE A 161 10.67 -10.71 6.30
C ILE A 161 10.11 -12.04 6.78
N LYS A 162 10.94 -13.08 6.91
CA LYS A 162 10.50 -14.40 7.38
C LYS A 162 9.88 -14.36 8.79
N LYS A 163 10.40 -13.52 9.69
CA LYS A 163 9.82 -13.34 11.04
C LYS A 163 8.44 -12.70 10.98
N LEU A 164 8.25 -11.71 10.10
CA LEU A 164 6.98 -11.01 9.92
C LEU A 164 5.93 -11.88 9.22
N GLU A 165 6.34 -12.72 8.25
CA GLU A 165 5.46 -13.63 7.49
C GLU A 165 4.67 -14.61 8.38
N ALA A 166 5.17 -14.91 9.58
CA ALA A 166 4.45 -15.77 10.52
C ALA A 166 3.15 -15.16 11.05
N ASN A 167 2.98 -13.83 10.94
CA ASN A 167 1.96 -13.06 11.64
C ASN A 167 1.13 -12.14 10.73
N CYS A 168 1.33 -12.19 9.41
CA CYS A 168 0.52 -11.47 8.43
C CYS A 168 0.13 -12.37 7.25
N ASN A 169 -0.73 -11.83 6.39
CA ASN A 169 -1.13 -12.47 5.14
C ASN A 169 -0.46 -11.85 3.92
N GLU A 170 -0.10 -10.58 3.99
CA GLU A 170 0.47 -9.82 2.88
C GLU A 170 1.41 -8.71 3.38
N PHE A 171 2.30 -8.26 2.49
CA PHE A 171 3.08 -7.04 2.69
C PHE A 171 2.68 -5.93 1.72
N LEU A 172 2.73 -4.70 2.19
CA LEU A 172 2.78 -3.50 1.38
C LEU A 172 4.15 -2.86 1.61
N ILE A 173 4.96 -2.65 0.57
CA ILE A 173 6.32 -2.14 0.76
C ILE A 173 6.55 -0.96 -0.18
N HIS A 174 7.11 0.12 0.36
CA HIS A 174 7.48 1.28 -0.43
C HIS A 174 8.83 1.87 -0.02
N SER A 175 9.50 2.50 -0.99
CA SER A 175 10.76 3.20 -0.80
C SER A 175 10.52 4.71 -0.81
N ALA A 176 10.74 5.35 0.35
CA ALA A 176 10.47 6.78 0.54
C ALA A 176 11.42 7.69 -0.25
N ASP A 177 12.56 7.16 -0.71
CA ASP A 177 13.56 7.92 -1.46
C ASP A 177 13.14 8.14 -2.93
N VAL A 178 12.17 7.37 -3.43
CA VAL A 178 11.67 7.49 -4.82
C VAL A 178 10.24 8.06 -4.90
N GLU A 179 9.51 8.07 -3.80
CA GLU A 179 8.13 8.56 -3.72
C GLU A 179 8.10 10.10 -3.85
N GLY A 180 7.46 10.61 -4.91
CA GLY A 180 7.31 12.06 -5.14
C GLY A 180 8.49 12.76 -5.84
N MET A 181 9.60 12.08 -6.09
CA MET A 181 10.76 12.64 -6.82
C MET A 181 10.76 12.40 -8.34
N GLN A 182 9.68 11.81 -8.89
CA GLN A 182 9.60 11.35 -10.29
C GLN A 182 10.71 10.37 -10.73
N ALA A 183 11.43 9.79 -9.76
CA ALA A 183 12.62 8.95 -10.00
C ALA A 183 12.29 7.52 -10.46
N GLY A 184 11.02 7.10 -10.42
CA GLY A 184 10.58 5.75 -10.81
C GLY A 184 10.58 4.77 -9.64
N MET A 185 10.47 3.48 -9.92
CA MET A 185 10.49 2.44 -8.90
C MET A 185 11.92 2.18 -8.40
N ASP A 186 12.06 1.76 -7.14
CA ASP A 186 13.32 1.26 -6.61
C ASP A 186 13.57 -0.18 -7.11
N GLU A 187 14.19 -0.29 -8.29
CA GLU A 187 14.39 -1.59 -8.94
C GLU A 187 15.25 -2.56 -8.12
N GLN A 188 16.19 -2.05 -7.32
CA GLN A 188 17.05 -2.90 -6.51
C GLN A 188 16.28 -3.49 -5.32
N LEU A 189 15.40 -2.70 -4.71
CA LEU A 189 14.48 -3.19 -3.69
C LEU A 189 13.53 -4.24 -4.27
N ILE A 190 12.92 -3.97 -5.43
CA ILE A 190 12.02 -4.93 -6.08
C ILE A 190 12.71 -6.29 -6.33
N LYS A 191 13.96 -6.29 -6.82
CA LYS A 191 14.74 -7.54 -7.02
C LYS A 191 14.97 -8.28 -5.70
N LEU A 192 15.29 -7.53 -4.64
CA LEU A 192 15.46 -8.10 -3.31
C LEU A 192 14.16 -8.74 -2.81
N LEU A 193 13.04 -8.01 -2.87
CA LEU A 193 11.72 -8.49 -2.44
C LEU A 193 11.29 -9.76 -3.19
N GLY A 194 11.48 -9.81 -4.52
CA GLY A 194 11.20 -11.02 -5.31
C GLY A 194 12.03 -12.24 -4.89
N THR A 195 13.14 -12.04 -4.17
CA THR A 195 13.96 -13.11 -3.62
C THR A 195 13.53 -13.51 -2.22
N ILE A 196 13.19 -12.55 -1.35
CA ILE A 196 13.02 -12.77 0.08
C ILE A 196 11.57 -12.96 0.54
N CYS A 197 10.59 -12.48 -0.23
CA CYS A 197 9.17 -12.60 0.09
C CYS A 197 8.58 -13.93 -0.44
N ASN A 198 7.83 -14.60 0.43
CA ASN A 198 7.04 -15.80 0.14
C ASN A 198 5.54 -15.53 0.19
N LEU A 199 5.11 -14.52 0.97
CA LEU A 199 3.72 -14.05 0.98
C LEU A 199 3.44 -13.08 -0.18
N PRO A 200 2.14 -12.93 -0.57
CA PRO A 200 1.71 -11.83 -1.42
C PRO A 200 2.33 -10.52 -0.96
N THR A 201 2.87 -9.76 -1.91
CA THR A 201 3.56 -8.51 -1.61
C THR A 201 3.26 -7.52 -2.72
N THR A 202 2.76 -6.36 -2.33
CA THR A 202 2.52 -5.22 -3.21
C THR A 202 3.61 -4.18 -3.00
N TYR A 203 4.29 -3.77 -4.07
CA TYR A 203 5.16 -2.61 -4.08
C TYR A 203 4.36 -1.35 -4.43
N ALA A 204 4.45 -0.29 -3.63
CA ALA A 204 3.73 0.95 -3.85
C ALA A 204 4.70 2.14 -4.00
N GLY A 205 4.89 2.64 -5.22
CA GLY A 205 5.70 3.85 -5.43
C GLY A 205 6.36 3.92 -6.79
N GLY A 206 6.27 5.07 -7.45
CA GLY A 206 7.03 5.36 -8.67
C GLY A 206 6.56 4.66 -9.96
N GLY A 207 5.58 3.75 -9.89
CA GLY A 207 4.92 3.18 -11.07
C GLY A 207 4.15 4.24 -11.84
N ARG A 208 4.33 4.29 -13.17
CA ARG A 208 3.75 5.36 -14.01
C ARG A 208 3.25 4.91 -15.37
N SER A 209 3.52 3.68 -15.79
CA SER A 209 3.27 3.20 -17.14
C SER A 209 3.13 1.69 -17.19
N VAL A 210 2.62 1.14 -18.30
CA VAL A 210 2.56 -0.31 -18.53
C VAL A 210 3.97 -0.93 -18.51
N LYS A 211 4.99 -0.17 -18.96
CA LYS A 211 6.38 -0.60 -18.90
C LYS A 211 6.86 -0.86 -17.47
N ASP A 212 6.30 -0.16 -16.48
CA ASP A 212 6.64 -0.42 -15.07
C ASP A 212 6.03 -1.74 -14.58
N LEU A 213 4.84 -2.13 -15.09
CA LEU A 213 4.25 -3.45 -14.84
C LEU A 213 5.08 -4.57 -15.48
N GLU A 214 5.57 -4.36 -16.71
CA GLU A 214 6.53 -5.28 -17.35
C GLU A 214 7.83 -5.38 -16.57
N LYS A 215 8.34 -4.24 -16.11
CA LYS A 215 9.61 -4.15 -15.38
C LYS A 215 9.52 -4.83 -14.03
N ILE A 216 8.47 -4.59 -13.23
CA ILE A 216 8.33 -5.25 -11.93
C ILE A 216 8.16 -6.76 -12.09
N GLN A 217 7.45 -7.20 -13.15
CA GLN A 217 7.32 -8.61 -13.52
C GLN A 217 8.68 -9.26 -13.78
N GLU A 218 9.54 -8.61 -14.57
CA GLU A 218 10.90 -9.08 -14.85
C GLU A 218 11.76 -9.12 -13.57
N LEU A 219 11.81 -8.00 -12.84
CA LEU A 219 12.68 -7.81 -11.67
C LEU A 219 12.32 -8.77 -10.53
N SER A 220 11.03 -8.99 -10.30
CA SER A 220 10.52 -9.83 -9.21
C SER A 220 10.27 -11.28 -9.62
N ARG A 221 10.42 -11.61 -10.91
CA ARG A 221 10.02 -12.90 -11.49
C ARG A 221 8.54 -13.22 -11.23
N GLY A 222 7.70 -12.19 -11.25
CA GLY A 222 6.26 -12.31 -11.09
C GLY A 222 5.75 -12.52 -9.67
N LYS A 223 6.58 -12.20 -8.66
CA LYS A 223 6.25 -12.37 -7.24
C LYS A 223 5.75 -11.11 -6.55
N ILE A 224 6.04 -9.93 -7.10
CA ILE A 224 5.72 -8.66 -6.45
C ILE A 224 4.76 -7.87 -7.34
N ASP A 225 3.59 -7.55 -6.79
CA ASP A 225 2.56 -6.75 -7.46
C ASP A 225 2.91 -5.25 -7.41
N LEU A 226 2.27 -4.45 -8.26
CA LEU A 226 2.52 -3.00 -8.33
C LEU A 226 1.26 -2.19 -8.06
N SER A 227 1.34 -1.29 -7.09
CA SER A 227 0.36 -0.22 -6.92
C SER A 227 0.74 1.01 -7.73
N ILE A 228 -0.24 1.56 -8.44
CA ILE A 228 -0.12 2.79 -9.21
C ILE A 228 -1.26 3.72 -8.80
N GLY A 229 -0.92 4.89 -8.28
CA GLY A 229 -1.87 5.94 -7.89
C GLY A 229 -1.81 7.14 -8.85
N SER A 230 -1.01 8.14 -8.51
CA SER A 230 -0.98 9.47 -9.15
C SER A 230 -0.78 9.52 -10.66
N ALA A 231 -0.28 8.45 -11.28
CA ALA A 231 -0.10 8.37 -12.73
C ALA A 231 -1.37 7.96 -13.50
N LEU A 232 -2.38 7.43 -12.80
CA LEU A 232 -3.64 6.99 -13.38
C LEU A 232 -4.51 8.16 -13.85
N ASP A 233 -5.10 8.01 -15.03
CA ASP A 233 -6.10 8.91 -15.60
C ASP A 233 -7.29 9.18 -14.68
N ILE A 234 -7.78 8.17 -13.98
CA ILE A 234 -8.89 8.29 -13.01
C ILE A 234 -8.56 9.21 -11.81
N PHE A 235 -7.28 9.54 -11.60
CA PHE A 235 -6.80 10.50 -10.60
C PHE A 235 -6.16 11.75 -11.22
N GLY A 236 -6.45 12.03 -12.50
CA GLY A 236 -5.92 13.19 -13.23
C GLY A 236 -4.47 13.03 -13.72
N GLY A 237 -3.89 11.84 -13.61
CA GLY A 237 -2.60 11.50 -14.20
C GLY A 237 -2.69 11.27 -15.72
N ASN A 238 -1.55 11.16 -16.37
CA ASN A 238 -1.45 10.94 -17.82
C ASN A 238 -0.42 9.86 -18.20
N GLY A 239 0.02 9.07 -17.22
CA GLY A 239 1.06 8.05 -17.43
C GLY A 239 0.50 6.70 -17.89
N ILE A 240 -0.68 6.33 -17.38
CA ILE A 240 -1.35 5.07 -17.67
C ILE A 240 -2.86 5.20 -17.44
N THR A 241 -3.67 4.49 -18.21
CA THR A 241 -5.12 4.43 -17.99
C THR A 241 -5.51 3.26 -17.09
N LEU A 242 -6.61 3.38 -16.35
CA LEU A 242 -7.16 2.25 -15.60
C LEU A 242 -7.47 1.06 -16.52
N GLU A 243 -7.95 1.30 -17.74
CA GLU A 243 -8.23 0.26 -18.74
C GLU A 243 -6.97 -0.53 -19.11
N GLN A 244 -5.83 0.14 -19.30
CA GLN A 244 -4.55 -0.53 -19.55
C GLN A 244 -4.14 -1.44 -18.38
N CYS A 245 -4.35 -0.99 -17.14
CA CYS A 245 -4.10 -1.81 -15.95
C CYS A 245 -5.04 -3.02 -15.86
N ILE A 246 -6.33 -2.85 -16.18
CA ILE A 246 -7.32 -3.94 -16.21
C ILE A 246 -6.92 -4.97 -17.26
N TYR A 247 -6.57 -4.52 -18.46
CA TYR A 247 -6.12 -5.38 -19.55
C TYR A 247 -4.87 -6.19 -19.14
N TRP A 248 -3.89 -5.54 -18.52
CA TRP A 248 -2.72 -6.23 -17.96
C TRP A 248 -3.12 -7.36 -17.02
N ASN A 249 -3.97 -7.07 -16.03
CA ASN A 249 -4.44 -8.07 -15.06
C ASN A 249 -5.21 -9.22 -15.73
N GLN A 250 -6.03 -8.94 -16.74
CA GLN A 250 -6.76 -9.98 -17.47
C GLN A 250 -5.82 -10.88 -18.29
N ALA A 251 -4.83 -10.29 -18.96
CA ALA A 251 -3.83 -11.05 -19.71
C ALA A 251 -3.04 -12.01 -18.79
N THR A 252 -2.75 -11.59 -17.55
CA THR A 252 -2.05 -12.44 -16.58
C THR A 252 -2.84 -13.66 -16.12
N LYS A 253 -4.18 -13.58 -16.07
CA LYS A 253 -5.05 -14.69 -15.65
C LYS A 253 -5.22 -15.76 -16.74
N ALA A 254 -4.91 -15.43 -17.99
CA ALA A 254 -5.05 -16.33 -19.14
C ALA A 254 -3.78 -17.18 -19.41
N THR A 255 -2.74 -17.02 -18.58
CA THR A 255 -1.44 -17.71 -18.65
C THR A 255 -1.16 -18.50 -17.39
#